data_AF-A3WAS6-F1
#
_entry.id   AF-A3WAS6-F1
#
_cell.length_a   1.000
_cell.length_b   1.000
_cell.length_c   1.000
_cell.angle_alpha   90.00
_cell.angle_beta   90.00
_cell.angle_gamma   90.00
#
_symmetry.space_group_name_H-M   'P 1'
#
loop_
_entity.id
_entity.type
_entity.pdbx_description
1 polymer ?
#
loop_
_entity_poly.entity_id
_entity_poly.type
_entity_poly.pdbx_seq_one_letter_code
_entity_poly.pdbx_strand_id
1 'polypeptide(L)' 'MLLRKVEQFLKAHEMPATKFGRLAAGDPRFVLDLRMGRIPRPRTEARTLNWMAEFAAASAASHTDTLETKDLAHAV' A
#
# COMPACT_ATOMS: atom_id res chain seq x y z
N MET A 1 -4.52 12.87 9.70
CA MET A 1 -4.92 13.12 8.29
C MET A 1 -4.70 11.87 7.47
N LEU A 2 -5.74 11.07 7.22
CA LEU A 2 -5.67 9.78 6.51
C LEU A 2 -5.11 9.92 5.09
N LEU A 3 -5.49 10.97 4.36
CA LEU A 3 -5.08 11.20 2.98
C LEU A 3 -3.55 11.15 2.80
N ARG A 4 -2.79 11.85 3.65
CA ARG A 4 -1.31 11.85 3.57
C ARG A 4 -0.71 10.45 3.73
N LYS A 5 -1.26 9.63 4.64
CA LYS A 5 -0.80 8.25 4.84
C LYS A 5 -1.06 7.40 3.60
N VAL A 6 -2.26 7.54 3.02
CA VAL A 6 -2.62 6.84 1.79
C VAL A 6 -1.70 7.26 0.64
N GLU A 7 -1.46 8.54 0.42
CA GLU A 7 -0.59 8.99 -0.68
C GLU A 7 0.86 8.52 -0.53
N GLN A 8 1.39 8.53 0.68
CA GLN A 8 2.72 8.00 0.94
C GLN A 8 2.80 6.49 0.63
N PHE A 9 1.76 5.74 0.99
CA PHE A 9 1.66 4.31 0.71
C PHE A 9 1.56 4.02 -0.79
N LEU A 10 0.73 4.77 -1.53
CA LEU A 10 0.62 4.62 -2.99
C LEU A 10 1.97 4.85 -3.68
N LYS A 11 2.74 5.84 -3.22
CA LYS A 11 4.07 6.13 -3.75
C LYS A 11 5.08 5.03 -3.40
N ALA A 12 5.05 4.51 -2.17
CA ALA A 12 5.98 3.46 -1.73
C ALA A 12 5.77 2.11 -2.42
N HIS A 13 4.53 1.79 -2.78
CA HIS A 13 4.17 0.51 -3.40
C HIS A 13 3.82 0.63 -4.89
N GLU A 14 4.08 1.80 -5.50
CA GLU A 14 3.74 2.12 -6.90
C GLU A 14 2.29 1.72 -7.28
N MET A 15 1.37 1.87 -6.32
CA MET A 15 0.01 1.36 -6.43
C MET A 15 -0.94 2.43 -6.99
N PRO A 16 -1.79 2.10 -7.99
CA PRO A 16 -2.83 3.01 -8.45
C PRO A 16 -3.88 3.27 -7.37
N ALA A 17 -4.32 4.53 -7.25
CA ALA A 17 -5.33 4.96 -6.28
C ALA A 17 -6.67 4.19 -6.40
N THR A 18 -7.08 3.84 -7.62
CA THR A 18 -8.29 3.06 -7.89
C THR A 18 -8.17 1.61 -7.43
N LYS A 19 -6.99 1.00 -7.60
CA LYS A 19 -6.68 -0.35 -7.12
C LYS A 19 -6.69 -0.37 -5.59
N PHE A 20 -6.03 0.60 -4.96
CA PHE A 20 -6.05 0.76 -3.51
C PHE A 20 -7.48 0.88 -2.98
N GLY A 21 -8.29 1.77 -3.55
CA GLY A 21 -9.66 1.98 -3.11
C GLY A 21 -10.50 0.70 -3.17
N ARG A 22 -10.36 -0.08 -4.24
CA ARG A 22 -11.02 -1.38 -4.41
C ARG A 22 -10.57 -2.40 -3.35
N LEU A 23 -9.28 -2.47 -3.04
CA LEU A 23 -8.73 -3.47 -2.13
C LEU A 23 -8.96 -3.10 -0.65
N ALA A 24 -8.68 -1.85 -0.26
CA ALA A 24 -8.70 -1.42 1.13
C ALA A 24 -10.10 -1.01 1.61
N ALA A 25 -10.88 -0.35 0.74
CA ALA A 25 -12.18 0.23 1.09
C ALA A 25 -13.37 -0.41 0.36
N GLY A 26 -13.13 -1.16 -0.72
CA GLY A 26 -14.19 -1.68 -1.60
C GLY A 26 -14.76 -0.63 -2.56
N ASP A 27 -14.13 0.55 -2.65
CA ASP A 27 -14.62 1.68 -3.44
C ASP A 27 -13.47 2.27 -4.28
N PRO A 28 -13.49 2.14 -5.62
CA PRO A 28 -12.41 2.66 -6.47
C PRO A 28 -12.29 4.19 -6.45
N ARG A 29 -13.33 4.91 -6.01
CA ARG A 29 -13.31 6.39 -5.87
C ARG A 29 -12.81 6.83 -4.50
N PHE A 30 -12.52 5.90 -3.59
CA PHE A 30 -12.17 6.20 -2.21
C PHE A 30 -11.09 7.27 -2.06
N VAL A 31 -9.96 7.12 -2.76
CA VAL A 31 -8.83 8.06 -2.69
C VAL A 31 -9.16 9.40 -3.35
N LEU A 32 -9.89 9.37 -4.47
CA LEU A 32 -10.33 10.59 -5.16
C LEU A 32 -11.22 11.42 -4.23
N ASP A 33 -12.17 10.78 -3.56
CA ASP A 33 -13.07 11.45 -2.65
C ASP A 33 -12.31 12.02 -1.43
N LEU A 34 -11.30 11.31 -0.91
CA LEU A 34 -10.43 11.85 0.15
C LEU A 34 -9.70 13.12 -0.32
N ARG A 35 -9.25 13.19 -1.58
CA ARG A 35 -8.63 14.38 -2.17
C ARG A 35 -9.60 15.53 -2.34
N MET A 36 -10.88 15.23 -2.58
CA MET A 36 -11.96 16.20 -2.63
C MET A 36 -12.45 16.65 -1.24
N GLY A 37 -11.81 16.19 -0.16
CA GLY A 37 -12.14 16.58 1.21
C GLY A 37 -13.17 15.69 1.90
N ARG A 38 -13.53 14.54 1.32
CA ARG A 38 -14.40 13.56 1.98
C ARG A 38 -13.75 13.11 3.29
N ILE A 39 -14.53 13.16 4.37
CA ILE A 39 -14.12 12.66 5.68
C ILE A 39 -14.70 11.25 5.82
N PRO A 40 -13.86 10.19 5.78
CA PRO A 40 -14.34 8.83 5.96
C PRO A 40 -14.83 8.63 7.40
N ARG A 41 -15.79 7.72 7.58
CA ARG A 41 -16.22 7.33 8.92
C ARG A 41 -15.06 6.68 9.68
N PRO A 42 -14.97 6.82 11.02
CA PRO A 42 -13.88 6.24 11.81
C PRO A 42 -13.68 4.73 11.57
N ARG A 43 -14.77 3.98 11.37
CA ARG A 43 -14.72 2.55 11.03
C ARG A 43 -14.05 2.27 9.69
N THR A 44 -14.32 3.10 8.68
CA THR A 44 -13.70 2.98 7.35
C THR A 44 -12.23 3.35 7.42
N GLU A 45 -11.90 4.43 8.14
CA GLU A 45 -10.51 4.84 8.36
C GLU A 45 -9.70 3.72 9.05
N ALA A 46 -10.21 3.15 10.15
CA ALA A 46 -9.56 2.05 10.85
C ALA A 46 -9.35 0.83 9.96
N ARG A 47 -10.37 0.43 9.18
CA ARG A 47 -10.25 -0.69 8.22
C ARG A 47 -9.18 -0.43 7.17
N THR A 48 -9.15 0.77 6.58
CA THR A 48 -8.15 1.16 5.57
C THR A 48 -6.74 1.16 6.17
N LEU A 49 -6.57 1.68 7.39
CA LEU A 49 -5.29 1.67 8.10
C LEU A 49 -4.81 0.25 8.39
N ASN A 50 -5.70 -0.63 8.88
CA ASN A 50 -5.37 -2.02 9.16
C ASN A 50 -4.94 -2.77 7.90
N TRP A 51 -5.68 -2.59 6.79
CA TRP A 51 -5.32 -3.18 5.51
C TRP A 51 -3.94 -2.71 5.01
N MET A 52 -3.60 -1.43 5.16
CA MET A 52 -2.25 -0.93 4.80
C MET A 52 -1.15 -1.59 5.64
N ALA A 53 -1.39 -1.80 6.93
CA ALA A 53 -0.44 -2.47 7.82
C ALA A 53 -0.24 -3.94 7.42
N GLU A 54 -1.33 -4.66 7.16
CA GLU A 54 -1.29 -6.05 6.68
C GLU A 54 -0.57 -6.16 5.33
N PHE A 55 -0.83 -5.26 4.39
CA PHE A 55 -0.17 -5.24 3.09
C PHE A 55 1.33 -4.96 3.22
N ALA A 56 1.72 -4.01 4.08
CA ALA A 56 3.13 -3.71 4.33
C ALA A 56 3.86 -4.90 4.97
N ALA A 57 3.22 -5.59 5.93
CA ALA A 57 3.77 -6.80 6.53
C ALA A 57 3.94 -7.93 5.50
N ALA A 58 2.94 -8.15 4.64
CA ALA A 58 3.01 -9.13 3.57
C ALA A 58 4.10 -8.79 2.53
N SER A 59 4.22 -7.51 2.15
CA SER A 59 5.24 -7.06 1.19
C SER A 59 6.66 -7.20 1.74
N ALA A 60 6.85 -6.93 3.04
CA ALA A 60 8.14 -7.08 3.71
C ALA A 60 8.57 -8.55 3.78
N ALA A 61 7.63 -9.48 4.04
CA ALA A 61 7.90 -10.91 4.06
C ALA A 61 8.26 -11.49 2.67
N SER A 62 7.80 -10.87 1.58
CA SER A 62 8.10 -11.32 0.21
C SER A 62 9.37 -10.72 -0.42
N HIS A 63 10.02 -9.74 0.22
CA HIS A 63 11.17 -9.03 -0.36
C HIS A 63 12.54 -9.61 0.06
N THR A 64 12.56 -10.64 0.90
CA THR A 64 13.80 -11.26 1.42
C THR A 64 14.36 -12.40 0.56
N ASP A 65 13.77 -12.74 -0.59
CA ASP A 65 14.12 -13.95 -1.35
C ASP A 65 14.95 -13.70 -2.63
N THR A 66 15.29 -12.45 -2.98
CA THR A 66 15.89 -12.14 -4.30
C THR A 66 17.40 -11.82 -4.28
N LEU A 67 18.08 -11.89 -3.13
CA LEU A 67 19.49 -11.47 -3.05
C LEU A 67 20.55 -12.59 -3.09
N GLU A 68 20.21 -13.84 -3.42
CA GLU A 68 21.16 -14.98 -3.32
C GLU A 68 21.60 -15.64 -4.65
N THR A 69 21.51 -14.98 -5.82
CA THR A 69 21.89 -15.62 -7.10
C THR A 69 22.92 -14.91 -7.97
N LYS A 70 23.72 -13.97 -7.45
CA LYS A 70 24.73 -13.26 -8.29
C LYS A 70 26.20 -13.27 -7.81
N ASP A 71 26.58 -14.09 -6.83
CA ASP A 71 27.98 -14.19 -6.37
C ASP A 71 28.74 -15.46 -6.80
N LEU A 72 28.19 -16.25 -7.72
CA LEU A 72 28.86 -17.41 -8.34
C LEU A 72 29.38 -17.06 -9.75
N ALA A 73 30.16 -15.98 -9.89
CA ALA A 73 30.82 -15.69 -11.16
C ALA A 73 32.04 -14.76 -11.00
N HIS A 74 33.03 -15.10 -10.18
CA HIS A 74 34.41 -14.60 -10.33
C HIS A 74 35.39 -15.37 -9.40
N ALA A 75 35.78 -16.58 -9.80
CA ALA A 75 37.00 -17.24 -9.30
C ALA A 75 37.42 -18.32 -10.30
N VAL A 76 38.08 -17.90 -11.37
CA VAL A 76 38.95 -18.72 -12.23
C VAL A 76 40.36 -18.17 -12.08
#